data_AF-S4PU56-F1
#
_entry.id   AF-S4PU56-F1
#
_cell.length_a   1.000
_cell.length_b   1.000
_cell.length_c   1.000
_cell.angle_alpha   90.00
_cell.angle_beta   90.00
_cell.angle_gamma   90.00
#
_symmetry.space_group_name_H-M   'P 1'
#
loop_
_entity.id
_entity.type
_entity.pdbx_description
1 polymer ?
#
loop_
_entity_poly.entity_id
_entity_poly.type
_entity_poly.pdbx_seq_one_letter_code
_entity_poly.pdbx_strand_id
1 'polypeptide(L)'
;ETHVKYQNVKLQYKFSDSKKGDVNAASVDLNSAIALINRYCGKLPSDTFTRLAPQWWMEQVRLPDRDGEMKTAYICTLRMPLNCPVKYNIVGH
;
A
#
# COMPACT_ATOMS: atom_id res chain seq x y z
N GLU A 1 11.66 -19.39 -17.59
CA GLU A 1 11.60 -19.82 -16.18
C GLU A 1 12.28 -18.75 -15.33
N THR A 2 11.54 -17.72 -14.92
CA THR A 2 12.10 -16.57 -14.17
C THR A 2 11.62 -16.66 -12.73
N HIS A 3 12.44 -17.31 -11.90
CA HIS A 3 12.25 -17.39 -10.46
C HIS A 3 12.53 -16.01 -9.84
N VAL A 4 11.47 -15.26 -9.52
CA VAL A 4 11.60 -14.06 -8.67
C VAL A 4 11.75 -14.56 -7.23
N LYS A 5 12.98 -14.52 -6.71
CA LYS A 5 13.26 -14.81 -5.31
C LYS A 5 12.78 -13.65 -4.44
N TYR A 6 11.64 -13.81 -3.78
CA TYR A 6 11.22 -12.92 -2.68
C TYR A 6 12.07 -13.23 -1.45
N GLN A 7 13.30 -12.73 -1.44
CA GLN A 7 14.19 -12.87 -0.29
C GLN A 7 13.99 -11.67 0.64
N ASN A 8 13.43 -11.95 1.82
CA ASN A 8 13.46 -11.09 3.01
C ASN A 8 12.74 -9.74 2.93
N VAL A 9 11.43 -9.74 2.62
CA VAL A 9 10.59 -8.62 3.08
C VAL A 9 10.39 -8.81 4.58
N LYS A 10 11.17 -8.08 5.38
CA LYS A 10 11.00 -8.02 6.84
C LYS A 10 9.72 -7.23 7.13
N LEU A 11 8.57 -7.90 7.05
CA LEU A 11 7.25 -7.34 7.35
C LEU A 11 7.15 -7.11 8.87
N GLN A 12 7.58 -5.94 9.32
CA GLN A 12 7.31 -5.45 10.66
C GLN A 12 6.00 -4.66 10.61
N TYR A 13 4.86 -5.35 10.77
CA TYR A 13 3.57 -4.70 10.96
C TYR A 13 3.19 -4.74 12.45
N LYS A 14 3.07 -3.56 13.07
CA LYS A 14 2.43 -3.42 14.38
C LYS A 14 0.96 -3.10 14.15
N PHE A 15 0.08 -4.08 14.38
CA PHE A 15 -1.36 -3.83 14.51
C PHE A 15 -1.58 -3.15 15.87
N SER A 16 -1.83 -1.84 15.88
CA SER A 16 -2.38 -1.19 17.07
C SER A 16 -3.88 -1.43 17.08
N ASP A 17 -4.31 -2.30 17.98
CA ASP A 17 -5.71 -2.60 18.26
C ASP A 17 -6.49 -1.29 18.46
N SER A 18 -7.51 -1.08 17.64
CA SER A 18 -8.31 0.15 17.62
C SER A 18 -9.05 0.30 18.94
N LYS A 19 -8.51 1.11 19.86
CA LYS A 19 -9.31 1.67 20.94
C LYS A 19 -10.41 2.53 20.32
N LYS A 20 -11.65 2.09 20.47
CA LYS A 20 -12.88 2.85 20.19
C LYS A 20 -12.85 4.15 20.98
N GLY A 21 -12.59 5.28 20.32
CA GLY A 21 -12.68 6.59 20.95
C GLY A 21 -11.90 7.68 20.22
N ASP A 22 -12.37 8.08 19.05
CA ASP A 22 -12.29 9.47 18.55
C ASP A 22 -13.12 9.57 17.26
N VAL A 23 -14.20 10.34 17.29
CA VAL A 23 -15.14 10.52 16.16
C VAL A 23 -14.51 11.32 14.99
N ASN A 24 -13.23 11.69 15.10
CA ASN A 24 -12.47 12.51 14.16
C ASN A 24 -11.16 11.85 13.68
N ALA A 25 -10.97 10.54 13.92
CA ALA A 25 -9.82 9.85 13.34
C ALA A 25 -9.93 9.86 11.80
N ALA A 26 -8.87 10.29 11.12
CA ALA A 26 -8.84 10.28 9.65
C ALA A 26 -9.00 8.85 9.14
N SER A 27 -10.16 8.54 8.57
CA SER A 27 -10.46 7.24 7.96
C SER A 27 -10.57 7.37 6.44
N VAL A 28 -10.38 6.25 5.75
CA VAL A 28 -10.56 6.15 4.30
C VAL A 28 -11.38 4.90 4.00
N ASP A 29 -12.28 5.00 3.02
CA ASP A 29 -13.05 3.88 2.50
C ASP A 29 -12.43 3.41 1.17
N LEU A 30 -12.76 2.18 0.77
CA LEU A 30 -12.33 1.61 -0.52
C LEU A 30 -12.63 2.55 -1.71
N ASN A 31 -13.81 3.18 -1.71
CA ASN A 31 -14.23 4.09 -2.78
C ASN A 31 -13.53 5.46 -2.74
N SER A 32 -13.08 5.92 -1.57
CA SER A 32 -12.47 7.24 -1.39
C SER A 32 -10.93 7.19 -1.39
N ALA A 33 -10.33 6.04 -1.14
CA ALA A 33 -8.89 5.84 -1.02
C ALA A 33 -8.10 6.36 -2.24
N ILE A 34 -8.50 5.97 -3.46
CA ILE A 34 -7.80 6.38 -4.69
C ILE A 34 -7.84 7.90 -4.87
N ALA A 35 -9.00 8.51 -4.66
CA ALA A 35 -9.19 9.95 -4.80
C ALA A 35 -8.35 10.73 -3.77
N LEU A 36 -8.23 10.22 -2.54
CA LEU A 36 -7.40 10.83 -1.49
C LEU A 36 -5.91 10.76 -1.82
N ILE A 37 -5.44 9.62 -2.32
CA ILE A 37 -4.03 9.47 -2.75
C ILE A 37 -3.74 10.45 -3.88
N ASN A 38 -4.60 10.51 -4.90
CA ASN A 38 -4.43 11.43 -6.03
C ASN A 38 -4.45 12.90 -5.58
N ARG A 39 -5.36 13.26 -4.66
CA ARG A 39 -5.44 14.60 -4.06
C ARG A 39 -4.17 14.96 -3.31
N TYR A 40 -3.57 14.01 -2.59
CA TYR A 40 -2.29 14.21 -1.94
C TYR A 40 -1.17 14.46 -2.96
N CYS A 41 -1.06 13.61 -3.99
CA CYS A 41 -0.05 13.75 -5.03
C CYS A 41 -0.14 15.09 -5.78
N GLY A 42 -1.37 15.59 -6.01
CA GLY A 42 -1.59 16.90 -6.63
C GLY A 42 -1.24 18.12 -5.75
N LYS A 43 -1.03 17.93 -4.44
CA LYS A 43 -0.59 18.99 -3.51
C LYS A 43 0.92 19.00 -3.27
N LEU A 44 1.65 18.02 -3.79
CA LEU A 44 3.11 18.01 -3.70
C LEU A 44 3.66 19.23 -4.46
N PRO A 45 4.74 19.87 -3.96
CA PRO A 45 5.36 20.99 -4.65
C PRO A 45 5.69 20.58 -6.09
N SER A 46 5.10 21.31 -7.04
CA SER A 46 5.03 20.94 -8.46
C SER A 46 6.41 20.97 -9.11
N ASP A 47 6.84 19.80 -9.56
CA ASP A 47 7.78 19.67 -10.66
C ASP A 47 6.97 19.78 -11.96
N THR A 48 7.23 20.81 -12.75
CA THR A 48 6.46 21.19 -13.95
C THR A 48 6.62 20.18 -15.10
N PHE A 49 7.49 19.17 -14.98
CA PHE A 49 7.79 18.23 -16.06
C PHE A 49 7.42 16.76 -15.78
N THR A 50 7.05 16.42 -14.54
CA THR A 50 6.76 15.03 -14.16
C THR A 50 5.27 14.84 -13.88
N ARG A 51 4.61 13.92 -14.61
CA ARG A 51 3.26 13.47 -14.24
C ARG A 51 3.30 12.76 -12.89
N LEU A 52 2.85 13.44 -11.82
CA LEU A 52 2.84 12.95 -10.44
C LEU A 52 1.69 11.96 -10.18
N ALA A 53 1.60 10.90 -10.97
CA ALA A 53 0.66 9.80 -10.71
C ALA A 53 1.34 8.75 -9.81
N PRO A 54 0.69 8.31 -8.71
CA PRO A 54 1.16 7.16 -7.96
C PRO A 54 1.08 5.90 -8.84
N GLN A 55 2.05 5.00 -8.67
CA GLN A 55 2.05 3.70 -9.33
C GLN A 55 1.61 2.63 -8.34
N TRP A 56 0.86 1.64 -8.80
CA TRP A 56 0.48 0.51 -7.95
C TRP A 56 0.46 -0.78 -8.77
N TRP A 57 0.64 -1.90 -8.08
CA TRP A 57 0.47 -3.23 -8.67
C TRP A 57 -0.02 -4.21 -7.59
N MET A 58 -0.64 -5.29 -8.05
CA MET A 58 -1.10 -6.38 -7.19
C MET A 58 -0.42 -7.68 -7.58
N GLU A 59 0.01 -8.42 -6.58
CA GLU A 59 0.61 -9.73 -6.72
C GLU A 59 -0.29 -10.76 -6.05
N GLN A 60 -0.64 -11.81 -6.78
CA GLN A 60 -1.36 -12.94 -6.21
C GLN A 60 -0.35 -13.88 -5.56
N VAL A 61 -0.56 -14.19 -4.28
CA VAL A 61 0.28 -15.11 -3.51
C VAL A 61 -0.57 -16.25 -2.96
N ARG A 62 0.03 -17.43 -2.79
CA ARG A 62 -0.61 -18.54 -2.09
C ARG A 62 -0.01 -18.62 -0.69
N LEU A 63 -0.85 -18.43 0.33
CA LEU A 63 -0.45 -18.48 1.73
C LEU A 63 -1.20 -19.61 2.44
N PRO A 64 -0.56 -20.36 3.35
CA PRO A 64 -1.25 -21.33 4.18
C PRO A 64 -2.19 -20.60 5.15
N ASP A 65 -3.44 -21.05 5.21
CA ASP A 65 -4.38 -20.62 6.24
C ASP A 65 -4.06 -21.29 7.59
N ARG A 66 -4.78 -20.92 8.65
CA ARG A 66 -4.65 -21.50 9.99
C ARG A 66 -4.76 -23.02 10.01
N ASP A 67 -5.53 -23.58 9.08
CA ASP A 67 -5.75 -25.02 8.94
C ASP A 67 -4.74 -25.70 7.99
N GLY A 68 -3.74 -24.98 7.50
CA GLY A 68 -2.71 -25.50 6.59
C GLY A 68 -3.07 -25.52 5.10
N GLU A 69 -4.33 -25.19 4.76
CA GLU A 69 -4.80 -25.12 3.38
C GLU A 69 -4.28 -23.88 2.65
N MET A 70 -3.81 -24.05 1.41
CA MET A 70 -3.25 -22.93 0.63
C MET A 70 -4.38 -22.04 0.08
N LYS A 71 -4.51 -20.83 0.62
CA LYS A 71 -5.45 -19.82 0.15
C LYS A 71 -4.76 -18.78 -0.72
N THR A 72 -5.49 -18.31 -1.72
CA THR A 72 -5.10 -17.20 -2.56
C THR A 72 -5.26 -15.90 -1.78
N ALA A 73 -4.17 -15.18 -1.58
CA ALA A 73 -4.13 -13.84 -1.01
C ALA A 73 -3.56 -12.86 -2.05
N TYR A 74 -3.75 -11.56 -1.80
CA TYR A 74 -3.30 -10.51 -2.70
C TYR A 74 -2.44 -9.53 -1.93
N ILE A 75 -1.27 -9.23 -2.47
CA ILE A 75 -0.40 -8.19 -1.96
C ILE A 75 -0.52 -7.00 -2.90
N CYS A 76 -0.99 -5.87 -2.39
CA CYS A 76 -1.03 -4.61 -3.11
C CYS A 76 0.16 -3.75 -2.72
N THR A 77 0.92 -3.31 -3.72
CA THR A 77 2.05 -2.40 -3.52
C THR A 77 1.76 -1.06 -4.17
N LEU A 78 1.93 0.01 -3.40
CA LEU A 78 1.77 1.40 -3.82
C LEU A 78 3.14 2.11 -3.76
N ARG A 79 3.47 2.79 -4.85
CA ARG A 79 4.67 3.61 -5.00
C ARG A 79 4.28 5.05 -5.28
N MET A 80 4.77 5.94 -4.43
CA MET A 80 4.47 7.36 -4.52
C MET A 80 5.37 8.06 -5.56
N PRO A 81 4.94 9.21 -6.11
CA PRO A 81 5.75 10.00 -7.02
C PRO A 81 7.06 10.48 -6.39
N LEU A 82 8.04 10.82 -7.22
CA LEU A 82 9.38 11.22 -6.78
C LEU A 82 9.39 12.40 -5.80
N ASN A 83 8.43 13.33 -5.93
CA ASN A 83 8.35 14.51 -5.06
C ASN A 83 7.73 14.20 -3.69
N CYS A 84 7.16 13.01 -3.53
CA CYS A 84 6.66 12.57 -2.24
C CYS A 84 7.84 12.32 -1.29
N PRO A 85 7.78 12.78 -0.02
CA PRO A 85 8.79 12.42 0.98
C PRO A 85 8.82 10.91 1.28
N VAL A 86 7.71 10.20 1.07
CA VAL A 86 7.66 8.74 1.18
C VAL A 86 8.33 8.11 -0.04
N LYS A 87 9.53 7.56 0.18
CA LYS A 87 10.36 6.95 -0.89
C LYS A 87 10.24 5.43 -0.99
N TYR A 88 9.73 4.78 0.04
CA TYR A 88 9.60 3.33 0.09
C TYR A 88 8.24 2.88 -0.44
N ASN A 89 8.19 1.62 -0.89
CA ASN A 89 6.96 0.98 -1.30
C ASN A 89 6.05 0.75 -0.08
N ILE A 90 4.79 1.17 -0.19
CA ILE A 90 3.75 0.88 0.80
C ILE A 90 3.11 -0.44 0.38
N VAL A 91 3.15 -1.44 1.25
CA VAL A 91 2.64 -2.79 0.96
C VAL A 91 1.45 -3.09 1.89
N GLY A 92 0.33 -3.52 1.31
CA GLY A 92 -0.86 -3.99 2.01
C GLY A 92 -1.24 -5.40 1.56
N HIS A 93 -1.84 -6.20 2.46
CA HIS A 93 -2.21 -7.60 2.25
C HIS A 93 -3.57 -7.91 2.88
#